data_AF-A0A2J6MKX3-F1
#
_entry.id   AF-A0A2J6MKX3-F1
#
_cell.length_a   1.000
_cell.length_b   1.000
_cell.length_c   1.000
_cell.angle_alpha   90.00
_cell.angle_beta   90.00
_cell.angle_gamma   90.00
#
_symmetry.space_group_name_H-M   'P 1'
#
loop_
_entity.id
_entity.type
_entity.pdbx_description
1 polymer ?
#
loop_
_entity_poly.entity_id
_entity_poly.type
_entity_poly.pdbx_seq_one_letter_code
_entity_poly.pdbx_strand_id
1 'polypeptide(L)'
;MYELLAPVAKDMDQLEATLAAPDSAERVRKIGAALEATAGRVSDATQLVGTDEERLALQKIYRGVVAARSIVLNLHELRQERH
;
A
#
# COMPACT_ATOMS: atom_id res chain seq x y z
N MET A 1 1.02 11.02 7.15
CA MET A 1 1.34 9.66 6.66
C MET A 1 0.48 9.28 5.47
N TYR A 2 -0.86 9.31 5.59
CA TYR A 2 -1.79 8.80 4.57
C TYR A 2 -2.00 9.69 3.34
N GLU A 3 -1.57 10.95 3.38
CA GLU A 3 -1.58 11.86 2.22
C GLU A 3 -0.84 11.30 1.00
N LEU A 4 0.13 10.40 1.22
CA LEU A 4 0.85 9.69 0.17
C LEU A 4 -0.03 8.71 -0.61
N LEU A 5 -1.18 8.31 -0.05
CA LEU A 5 -2.16 7.45 -0.72
C LEU A 5 -3.12 8.23 -1.61
N ALA A 6 -3.24 9.56 -1.43
CA ALA A 6 -4.20 10.38 -2.19
C ALA A 6 -4.04 10.24 -3.72
N PRO A 7 -2.82 10.20 -4.30
CA PRO A 7 -2.65 10.04 -5.74
C PRO A 7 -3.15 8.70 -6.30
N VAL A 8 -3.26 7.67 -5.45
CA VAL A 8 -3.63 6.30 -5.85
C VAL A 8 -5.01 5.89 -5.35
N ALA A 9 -5.71 6.76 -4.60
CA ALA A 9 -6.99 6.45 -3.98
C ALA A 9 -8.03 5.96 -5.00
N LYS A 10 -8.16 6.67 -6.13
CA LYS A 10 -9.10 6.29 -7.19
C LYS A 10 -8.77 4.92 -7.79
N ASP A 11 -7.49 4.64 -8.03
CA ASP A 11 -7.06 3.34 -8.58
C ASP A 11 -7.30 2.21 -7.57
N MET A 12 -7.21 2.49 -6.26
CA MET A 12 -7.54 1.54 -5.19
C MET A 12 -9.06 1.32 -5.03
N ASP A 13 -9.87 2.38 -5.11
CA ASP A 13 -11.35 2.29 -5.09
C ASP A 13 -11.88 1.43 -6.25
N GLN A 14 -11.16 1.43 -7.37
CA GLN A 14 -11.51 0.73 -8.59
C GLN A 14 -10.52 -0.41 -8.91
N LEU A 15 -9.96 -1.06 -7.87
CA LEU A 15 -8.84 -1.99 -8.01
C LEU A 15 -9.04 -3.06 -9.10
N GLU A 16 -10.23 -3.66 -9.20
CA GLU A 16 -10.51 -4.65 -10.25
C GLU A 16 -10.34 -4.07 -11.66
N ALA A 17 -10.85 -2.86 -11.91
CA ALA A 17 -10.71 -2.17 -13.18
C ALA A 17 -9.26 -1.74 -13.43
N THR A 18 -8.57 -1.24 -12.39
CA THR A 18 -7.15 -0.89 -12.42
C THR A 18 -6.30 -2.09 -12.85
N LEU A 19 -6.56 -3.27 -12.28
CA LEU A 19 -5.84 -4.50 -12.61
C LEU A 19 -6.17 -5.02 -14.02
N ALA A 20 -7.31 -4.62 -14.61
CA ALA A 20 -7.75 -5.05 -15.95
C ALA A 20 -7.20 -4.16 -17.07
N ALA A 21 -6.74 -2.95 -16.70
CA ALA A 21 -6.40 -1.94 -17.66
C ALA A 21 -5.10 -2.30 -18.42
N PRO A 22 -4.95 -1.85 -19.69
CA PRO A 22 -3.71 -2.06 -20.45
C PRO A 22 -2.47 -1.46 -19.79
N ASP A 23 -2.64 -0.41 -18.97
CA ASP A 23 -1.60 0.27 -18.20
C ASP A 23 -1.53 -0.21 -16.73
N SER A 24 -2.13 -1.35 -16.41
CA SER A 24 -2.22 -1.91 -15.05
C SER A 24 -0.86 -2.02 -14.36
N ALA A 25 0.20 -2.43 -15.08
CA ALA A 25 1.55 -2.52 -14.53
C ALA A 25 2.06 -1.17 -13.98
N GLU A 26 1.82 -0.06 -14.70
CA GLU A 26 2.25 1.27 -14.25
C GLU A 26 1.44 1.71 -13.02
N ARG A 27 0.12 1.47 -13.02
CA ARG A 27 -0.76 1.85 -11.92
C ARG A 27 -0.48 1.04 -10.66
N VAL A 28 -0.30 -0.27 -10.78
CA VAL A 28 0.10 -1.17 -9.68
C VAL A 28 1.44 -0.74 -9.11
N ARG A 29 2.41 -0.36 -9.95
CA ARG A 29 3.70 0.18 -9.48
C ARG A 29 3.51 1.47 -8.67
N LYS A 30 2.62 2.38 -9.09
CA LYS A 30 2.31 3.62 -8.34
C LYS A 30 1.64 3.31 -7.00
N ILE A 31 0.67 2.39 -6.97
CA ILE A 31 0.03 1.92 -5.72
C ILE A 31 1.08 1.31 -4.78
N GLY A 32 1.93 0.42 -5.29
CA GLY A 32 2.99 -0.21 -4.50
C GLY A 32 3.97 0.80 -3.92
N ALA A 33 4.35 1.82 -4.69
CA ALA A 33 5.24 2.88 -4.22
C ALA A 33 4.58 3.78 -3.15
N ALA A 34 3.29 4.11 -3.31
CA ALA A 34 2.55 4.90 -2.33
C ALA A 34 2.40 4.17 -0.99
N LEU A 35 2.11 2.86 -1.03
CA LEU A 35 2.03 2.02 0.17
C LEU A 35 3.40 1.86 0.84
N GLU A 36 4.47 1.64 0.07
CA GLU A 36 5.85 1.58 0.60
C GLU A 36 6.24 2.87 1.31
N ALA A 37 6.02 4.03 0.66
CA ALA A 37 6.34 5.33 1.24
C ALA A 37 5.50 5.62 2.50
N THR A 38 4.24 5.18 2.52
CA THR A 38 3.38 5.27 3.71
C THR A 38 3.93 4.40 4.85
N ALA A 39 4.34 3.16 4.56
CA ALA A 39 4.95 2.28 5.55
C ALA A 39 6.24 2.87 6.12
N GLY A 40 7.07 3.50 5.29
CA GLY A 40 8.24 4.27 5.72
C GLY A 40 7.89 5.35 6.73
N ARG A 41 6.89 6.21 6.42
CA ARG A 41 6.46 7.27 7.36
C ARG A 41 5.89 6.72 8.67
N VAL A 42 5.19 5.58 8.63
CA VAL A 42 4.69 4.92 9.85
C VAL A 42 5.85 4.35 10.67
N SER A 43 6.85 3.77 10.02
CA SER A 43 8.07 3.29 10.67
C SER A 43 8.82 4.43 11.37
N ASP A 44 9.03 5.54 10.67
CA ASP A 44 9.67 6.74 11.25
C ASP A 44 8.88 7.26 12.45
N ALA A 45 7.55 7.38 12.33
CA ALA A 45 6.69 7.78 13.44
C ALA A 45 6.77 6.80 14.63
N THR A 46 6.90 5.49 14.36
CA THR A 46 7.04 4.45 15.40
C THR A 46 8.32 4.63 16.23
N GLN A 47 9.37 5.21 15.64
CA GLN A 47 10.63 5.48 16.35
C GLN A 47 10.52 6.71 17.27
N LEU A 48 9.60 7.63 16.98
CA LEU A 48 9.47 8.92 17.68
C LEU A 48 8.47 8.90 18.85
N VAL A 49 7.60 7.90 18.94
CA VAL A 49 6.60 7.80 20.03
C VAL A 49 7.24 7.38 21.35
N GLY A 50 6.72 7.96 22.44
CA GLY A 50 7.28 7.83 23.78
C GLY A 50 6.73 6.65 24.58
N THR A 51 5.57 6.11 24.19
CA THR A 51 4.92 5.01 24.91
C THR A 51 4.91 3.70 24.13
N ASP A 52 4.88 2.58 24.85
CA ASP A 52 4.76 1.25 24.24
C ASP A 52 3.39 1.03 23.58
N GLU A 53 2.34 1.65 24.11
CA GLU A 53 0.99 1.58 23.54
C GLU A 53 0.94 2.24 22.15
N GLU A 54 1.47 3.46 22.02
CA GLU A 54 1.56 4.16 20.73
C GLU A 54 2.44 3.38 19.75
N ARG A 55 3.55 2.81 20.23
CA ARG A 55 4.45 1.98 19.42
C ARG A 55 3.71 0.75 18.87
N LEU A 56 2.95 0.05 19.71
CA LEU A 56 2.16 -1.11 19.30
C LEU A 56 1.08 -0.73 18.29
N ALA A 57 0.41 0.42 18.48
CA ALA A 57 -0.59 0.91 17.55
C ALA A 57 0.02 1.19 16.16
N LEU A 58 1.16 1.89 16.10
CA LEU A 58 1.82 2.20 14.83
C LEU A 58 2.40 0.95 14.16
N GLN A 59 2.93 -0.02 14.92
CA GLN A 59 3.36 -1.30 14.35
C GLN A 59 2.22 -2.09 13.70
N LYS A 60 1.00 -2.03 14.25
CA LYS A 60 -0.18 -2.64 13.61
C LYS A 60 -0.48 -1.97 12.27
N ILE A 61 -0.45 -0.64 12.23
CA ILE A 61 -0.65 0.13 11.00
C ILE A 61 0.43 -0.24 9.97
N TYR A 62 1.70 -0.25 10.37
CA TYR A 62 2.83 -0.62 9.49
C TYR A 62 2.60 -1.98 8.83
N ARG A 63 2.29 -3.02 9.64
CA ARG A 63 2.00 -4.37 9.13
C ARG A 63 0.80 -4.37 8.18
N GLY A 64 -0.24 -3.59 8.48
CA GLY A 64 -1.41 -3.44 7.60
C GLY A 64 -1.06 -2.84 6.24
N VAL A 65 -0.23 -1.80 6.20
CA VAL A 65 0.21 -1.16 4.95
C VAL A 65 1.09 -2.11 4.13
N VAL A 66 2.01 -2.82 4.77
CA VAL A 66 2.86 -3.84 4.10
C VAL A 66 2.00 -4.97 3.54
N ALA A 67 1.02 -5.48 4.30
CA ALA A 67 0.11 -6.50 3.83
C ALA A 67 -0.72 -6.04 2.63
N ALA A 68 -1.26 -4.81 2.67
CA ALA A 68 -1.99 -4.22 1.56
C ALA A 68 -1.13 -4.15 0.28
N ARG A 69 0.14 -3.74 0.41
CA ARG A 69 1.09 -3.71 -0.72
C ARG A 69 1.28 -5.09 -1.32
N SER A 70 1.57 -6.09 -0.48
CA SER A 70 1.75 -7.47 -0.93
C SER A 70 0.51 -8.02 -1.63
N ILE A 71 -0.68 -7.76 -1.09
CA ILE A 71 -1.95 -8.21 -1.68
C ILE A 71 -2.13 -7.62 -3.09
N VAL A 72 -1.94 -6.31 -3.26
CA VAL A 72 -2.11 -5.66 -4.58
C VAL A 72 -1.14 -6.22 -5.62
N LEU A 73 0.12 -6.45 -5.25
CA LEU A 73 1.13 -7.02 -6.15
C LEU A 73 0.77 -8.45 -6.56
N ASN A 74 0.40 -9.30 -5.59
CA ASN A 74 0.01 -10.69 -5.86
C ASN A 74 -1.27 -10.77 -6.71
N LEU A 75 -2.25 -9.89 -6.48
CA LEU A 75 -3.46 -9.83 -7.30
C LEU A 75 -3.16 -9.46 -8.76
N HIS A 76 -2.17 -8.58 -8.98
CA HIS A 76 -1.71 -8.27 -10.33
C HIS A 76 -1.04 -9.47 -11.00
N GLU A 77 -0.10 -10.13 -10.31
CA GLU A 77 0.60 -11.33 -10.79
C GLU A 77 -0.37 -12.45 -11.14
N LEU A 78 -1.27 -12.82 -10.22
CA LEU A 78 -2.31 -13.84 -10.43
C LEU A 78 -3.21 -13.54 -11.64
N ARG A 79 -3.37 -12.26 -11.99
CA ARG A 79 -4.16 -11.88 -13.17
C ARG A 79 -3.37 -12.02 -14.45
N GLN A 80 -2.07 -11.69 -14.44
CA GLN A 80 -1.20 -11.91 -15.60
C GLN A 80 -1.09 -13.39 -15.96
N GLU A 81 -1.12 -14.29 -14.97
CA GLU A 81 -1.08 -15.75 -15.19
C GLU A 81 -2.35 -16.33 -15.81
N ARG A 82 -3.47 -15.60 -15.76
CA ARG A 82 -4.78 -16.04 -16.29
C ARG A 82 -5.04 -15.62 -17.73
N HIS A 83 -4.16 -14.81 -18.32
CA HIS A 83 -4.26 -14.29 -19.68
C HIS A 83 -3.16 -14.87 -20.57
#